data_AF-A0A851AQN1-F1
#
_entry.id   AF-A0A851AQN1-F1
#
_cell.length_a   1.000
_cell.length_b   1.000
_cell.length_c   1.000
_cell.angle_alpha   90.00
_cell.angle_beta   90.00
_cell.angle_gamma   90.00
#
_symmetry.space_group_name_H-M   'P 1'
#
loop_
_entity.id
_entity.type
_entity.pdbx_description
1 polymer ?
#
loop_
_entity_poly.entity_id
_entity_poly.type
_entity_poly.pdbx_seq_one_letter_code
_entity_poly.pdbx_strand_id
1 'polypeptide(L)'
;MQTRLVKTIILHPRYNRAVVDYDISIVELDEDINETSYVRPVCLPSKDQLVRPDTYCYITGWGHMGNKSKMMPFKLQEGEVRIISLEQCQSYFDMKTITSRMLCAGYESGTVDSCMGDSGGPLVCEQPAGRWTLFGLTSWGSVCFSKVLGPGVYSNVSHFIEWIERQIY
;
A
#
# COMPACT_ATOMS: atom_id res chain seq x y z
N MET A 1 0.43 4.68 -24.71
CA MET A 1 -0.53 3.99 -23.84
C MET A 1 -0.35 2.50 -24.07
N GLN A 2 -0.23 1.70 -23.02
CA GLN A 2 -0.15 0.24 -23.11
C GLN A 2 -1.34 -0.34 -22.37
N THR A 3 -2.02 -1.32 -22.96
CA THR A 3 -3.16 -2.03 -22.36
C THR A 3 -2.87 -3.52 -22.43
N ARG A 4 -3.17 -4.24 -21.34
CA ARG A 4 -3.05 -5.69 -21.21
C ARG A 4 -4.33 -6.23 -20.57
N LEU A 5 -4.71 -7.45 -20.91
CA LEU A 5 -5.78 -8.13 -20.21
C LEU A 5 -5.22 -8.79 -18.95
N VAL A 6 -6.11 -9.02 -17.99
CA VAL A 6 -5.78 -9.84 -16.82
C VAL A 6 -5.95 -11.30 -17.21
N LYS A 7 -4.86 -12.06 -17.16
CA LYS A 7 -4.87 -13.50 -17.41
C LYS A 7 -5.36 -14.27 -16.19
N THR A 8 -4.83 -13.93 -15.00
CA THR A 8 -5.29 -14.52 -13.75
C THR A 8 -5.10 -13.58 -12.57
N ILE A 9 -5.87 -13.82 -11.51
CA ILE A 9 -5.77 -13.14 -10.22
C ILE A 9 -5.53 -14.20 -9.16
N ILE A 10 -4.36 -14.13 -8.53
CA ILE A 10 -3.93 -15.06 -7.50
C ILE A 10 -4.13 -14.37 -6.14
N LEU A 11 -5.18 -14.75 -5.43
CA LEU A 11 -5.45 -14.26 -4.08
C LEU A 11 -4.58 -15.01 -3.08
N HIS A 12 -4.11 -14.32 -2.05
CA HIS A 12 -3.42 -15.01 -0.96
C HIS A 12 -4.39 -16.00 -0.28
N PRO A 13 -4.06 -17.30 -0.17
CA PRO A 13 -5.00 -18.34 0.27
C PRO A 13 -5.46 -18.19 1.72
N ARG A 14 -4.73 -17.40 2.51
CA ARG A 14 -5.04 -17.07 3.91
C ARG A 14 -5.77 -15.73 4.10
N TYR A 15 -6.16 -15.06 3.02
CA TYR A 15 -6.91 -13.80 3.12
C TYR A 15 -8.16 -13.99 3.97
N ASN A 16 -8.32 -13.14 4.98
CA ASN A 16 -9.47 -13.17 5.86
C ASN A 16 -10.14 -11.79 5.88
N ARG A 17 -11.31 -11.70 5.23
CA ARG A 17 -12.09 -10.47 5.11
C ARG A 17 -12.56 -9.89 6.45
N ALA A 18 -12.78 -10.72 7.48
CA ALA A 18 -13.29 -10.24 8.77
C ALA A 18 -12.25 -9.39 9.51
N VAL A 19 -10.98 -9.80 9.45
CA VAL A 19 -9.85 -9.11 10.10
C VAL A 19 -9.00 -8.29 9.11
N VAL A 20 -9.24 -8.45 7.81
CA VAL A 20 -8.48 -7.84 6.70
C VAL A 20 -6.99 -8.18 6.79
N ASP A 21 -6.70 -9.42 7.20
CA ASP A 21 -5.34 -9.96 7.26
C ASP A 21 -5.03 -10.77 6.01
N TYR A 22 -3.74 -10.84 5.63
CA TYR A 22 -3.28 -11.40 4.35
C TYR A 22 -3.89 -10.71 3.12
N ASP A 23 -4.11 -9.39 3.19
CA ASP A 23 -4.72 -8.60 2.12
C ASP A 23 -3.71 -8.30 0.99
N ILE A 24 -3.40 -9.31 0.20
CA ILE A 24 -2.49 -9.23 -0.94
C ILE A 24 -2.95 -10.17 -2.06
N SER A 25 -2.74 -9.74 -3.30
CA SER A 25 -2.97 -10.56 -4.50
C SER A 25 -1.93 -10.26 -5.56
N ILE A 26 -1.77 -11.19 -6.51
CA ILE A 26 -0.96 -11.00 -7.72
C ILE A 26 -1.89 -11.01 -8.92
N VAL A 27 -1.67 -10.05 -9.81
CA VAL A 27 -2.38 -9.95 -11.09
C VAL A 27 -1.38 -10.33 -12.18
N GLU A 28 -1.60 -11.47 -12.82
CA GLU A 28 -0.81 -11.89 -13.98
C GLU A 28 -1.45 -11.30 -15.24
N LEU A 29 -0.63 -10.64 -16.06
CA LEU A 29 -1.05 -10.10 -17.34
C LEU A 29 -1.02 -11.19 -18.42
N ASP A 30 -1.82 -11.02 -19.47
CA ASP A 30 -1.82 -11.91 -20.63
C ASP A 30 -0.55 -11.81 -21.49
N GLU A 31 0.06 -10.62 -21.52
CA GLU A 31 1.31 -10.36 -22.22
C GLU A 31 2.21 -9.41 -21.42
N ASP A 32 3.52 -9.49 -21.70
CA ASP A 32 4.53 -8.63 -21.08
C ASP A 32 4.29 -7.15 -21.38
N ILE A 33 4.65 -6.30 -20.41
CA ILE A 33 4.66 -4.84 -20.56
C ILE A 33 6.02 -4.40 -21.07
N ASN A 34 6.03 -3.49 -22.06
CA ASN A 34 7.29 -2.87 -22.49
C ASN A 34 7.74 -1.81 -21.50
N GLU A 35 8.96 -1.93 -20.98
CA GLU A 35 9.57 -0.89 -20.16
C GLU A 35 9.82 0.38 -20.99
N THR A 36 9.56 1.54 -20.37
CA THR A 36 9.76 2.85 -21.00
C THR A 36 10.26 3.86 -19.96
N SER A 37 10.38 5.14 -20.35
CA SER A 37 10.60 6.23 -19.40
C SER A 37 9.42 6.45 -18.44
N TYR A 38 8.22 5.95 -18.76
CA TYR A 38 7.00 6.13 -17.95
C TYR A 38 6.53 4.83 -17.29
N VAL A 39 7.15 3.69 -17.62
CA VAL A 39 6.73 2.37 -17.16
C VAL A 39 7.99 1.61 -16.73
N ARG A 40 8.13 1.41 -15.43
CA ARG A 40 9.24 0.68 -14.81
C ARG A 40 8.76 -0.12 -13.61
N PRO A 41 9.36 -1.27 -13.33
CA PRO A 41 9.08 -2.02 -12.12
C PRO A 41 9.57 -1.25 -10.89
N VAL A 42 8.89 -1.46 -9.76
CA VAL A 42 9.35 -1.04 -8.44
C VAL A 42 10.17 -2.17 -7.80
N CYS A 43 11.11 -1.83 -6.92
CA CYS A 43 11.85 -2.86 -6.19
C CYS A 43 10.95 -3.52 -5.13
N LEU A 44 11.11 -4.82 -4.93
CA LEU A 44 10.62 -5.50 -3.74
C LEU A 44 11.68 -5.44 -2.62
N PRO A 45 11.27 -5.40 -1.34
CA PRO A 45 12.21 -5.50 -0.24
C PRO A 45 12.89 -6.86 -0.25
N SER A 46 14.13 -6.91 0.25
CA SER A 46 14.82 -8.17 0.51
C SER A 46 14.07 -8.97 1.58
N LYS A 47 14.28 -10.29 1.63
CA LYS A 47 13.73 -11.11 2.71
C LYS A 47 14.11 -10.52 4.07
N ASP A 48 13.12 -10.37 4.95
CA ASP A 48 13.25 -9.78 6.29
C ASP A 48 13.68 -8.30 6.34
N GLN A 49 13.76 -7.61 5.20
CA GLN A 49 13.99 -6.16 5.17
C GLN A 49 12.71 -5.44 5.58
N LEU A 50 12.68 -4.94 6.81
CA LEU A 50 11.59 -4.14 7.35
C LEU A 50 11.85 -2.65 7.18
N VAL A 51 10.81 -1.89 6.87
CA VAL A 51 10.85 -0.42 6.96
C VAL A 51 10.78 -0.02 8.43
N ARG A 52 11.64 0.94 8.83
CA ARG A 52 11.71 1.39 10.22
C ARG A 52 10.62 2.43 10.52
N PRO A 53 10.09 2.49 11.75
CA PRO A 53 9.32 3.64 12.20
C PRO A 53 10.06 4.96 11.92
N ASP A 54 9.31 6.03 11.72
CA ASP A 54 9.82 7.37 11.38
C ASP A 54 10.49 7.51 10.01
N THR A 55 10.45 6.45 9.19
CA THR A 55 10.83 6.57 7.77
C THR A 55 9.74 7.33 7.02
N TYR A 56 10.14 8.27 6.16
CA TYR A 56 9.23 8.98 5.25
C TYR A 56 9.13 8.20 3.94
N CYS A 57 7.90 7.94 3.52
CA CYS A 57 7.54 7.17 2.34
C CYS A 57 6.46 7.92 1.56
N TYR A 58 6.17 7.47 0.35
CA TYR A 58 5.20 8.11 -0.53
C TYR A 58 4.11 7.12 -0.91
N ILE A 59 2.89 7.63 -0.92
CA ILE A 59 1.72 7.01 -1.52
C ILE A 59 1.35 7.77 -2.78
N THR A 60 0.85 7.05 -3.78
CA THR A 60 0.40 7.66 -5.03
C THR A 60 -0.89 7.02 -5.50
N GLY A 61 -1.80 7.81 -6.05
CA GLY A 61 -3.02 7.27 -6.63
C GLY A 61 -3.96 8.32 -7.20
N TRP A 62 -5.09 7.85 -7.70
CA TRP A 62 -6.18 8.68 -8.22
C TRP A 62 -7.39 8.69 -7.29
N GLY A 63 -7.18 8.31 -6.04
CA GLY A 63 -8.16 8.32 -4.96
C GLY A 63 -8.84 9.66 -4.76
N HIS A 64 -9.98 9.62 -4.10
CA HIS A 64 -10.72 10.81 -3.75
C HIS A 64 -9.89 11.71 -2.81
N MET A 65 -9.83 13.02 -3.04
CA MET A 65 -8.94 13.92 -2.27
C MET A 65 -9.54 14.43 -0.94
N GLY A 66 -10.52 13.71 -0.36
CA GLY A 66 -11.21 14.14 0.87
C GLY A 66 -11.94 15.50 0.85
N ASN A 67 -11.99 16.20 -0.29
CA ASN A 67 -12.66 17.49 -0.42
C ASN A 67 -14.18 17.31 -0.64
N LYS A 68 -14.97 18.40 -0.64
CA LYS A 68 -16.43 18.31 -0.90
C LYS A 68 -16.78 17.90 -2.35
N SER A 69 -15.80 17.84 -3.24
CA SER A 69 -16.02 17.43 -4.62
C SER A 69 -16.04 15.90 -4.69
N LYS A 70 -17.15 15.33 -5.17
CA LYS A 70 -17.25 13.88 -5.42
C LYS A 70 -16.40 13.40 -6.60
N MET A 71 -15.60 14.28 -7.21
CA MET A 71 -14.82 13.97 -8.40
C MET A 71 -13.44 13.47 -8.02
N MET A 72 -13.06 12.35 -8.63
CA MET A 72 -11.70 11.82 -8.59
C MET A 72 -10.75 12.76 -9.35
N PRO A 73 -9.50 12.94 -8.87
CA PRO A 73 -8.51 13.77 -9.56
C PRO A 73 -8.20 13.22 -10.96
N PHE A 74 -8.02 14.12 -11.93
CA PHE A 74 -7.61 13.74 -13.29
C PHE A 74 -6.12 13.39 -13.37
N LYS A 75 -5.28 14.07 -12.58
CA LYS A 75 -3.84 13.84 -12.49
C LYS A 75 -3.54 12.92 -11.32
N LEU A 76 -2.54 12.05 -11.46
CA LEU A 76 -2.01 11.27 -10.35
C LEU A 76 -1.64 12.21 -9.20
N GLN A 77 -2.02 11.84 -7.98
CA GLN A 77 -1.63 12.54 -6.76
C GLN A 77 -0.53 11.76 -6.05
N GLU A 78 0.27 12.47 -5.26
CA GLU A 78 1.26 11.90 -4.36
C GLU A 78 1.13 12.53 -2.97
N GLY A 79 1.47 11.75 -1.95
CA GLY A 79 1.48 12.21 -0.56
C GLY A 79 2.63 11.56 0.20
N GLU A 80 3.41 12.38 0.89
CA GLU A 80 4.42 11.90 1.83
C GLU A 80 3.73 11.46 3.12
N VAL A 81 4.08 10.28 3.62
CA VAL A 81 3.56 9.69 4.86
C VAL A 81 4.71 9.18 5.72
N ARG A 82 4.55 9.25 7.04
CA ARG A 82 5.54 8.71 7.99
C ARG A 82 5.13 7.31 8.43
N ILE A 83 6.07 6.36 8.46
CA ILE A 83 5.85 5.03 9.03
C ILE A 83 5.64 5.14 10.55
N ILE A 84 4.61 4.46 11.03
CA ILE A 84 4.23 4.41 12.44
C ILE A 84 4.56 3.02 12.99
N SER A 85 5.07 2.97 14.22
CA SER A 85 5.40 1.70 14.88
C SER A 85 4.14 0.85 15.09
N LEU A 86 4.32 -0.48 15.13
CA LEU A 86 3.19 -1.40 15.32
C LEU A 86 2.43 -1.12 16.62
N GLU A 87 3.16 -0.82 17.70
CA GLU A 87 2.59 -0.50 19.01
C GLU A 87 1.77 0.79 18.98
N GLN A 88 2.33 1.86 18.41
CA GLN A 88 1.61 3.12 18.25
C GLN A 88 0.39 2.92 17.34
N CYS A 89 0.53 2.16 16.25
CA CYS A 89 -0.59 1.87 15.37
C CYS A 89 -1.72 1.14 16.10
N GLN A 90 -1.40 0.12 16.88
CA GLN A 90 -2.38 -0.63 17.66
C GLN A 90 -3.19 0.27 18.61
N SER A 91 -2.60 1.34 19.15
CA SER A 91 -3.31 2.29 20.02
C SER A 91 -4.38 3.12 19.31
N TYR A 92 -4.39 3.20 17.98
CA TYR A 92 -5.46 3.86 17.22
C TYR A 92 -6.65 2.94 16.94
N PHE A 93 -6.51 1.63 17.16
CA PHE A 93 -7.49 0.62 16.73
C PHE A 93 -7.89 -0.31 17.88
N ASP A 94 -8.75 0.16 18.78
CA ASP A 94 -9.20 -0.62 19.96
C ASP A 94 -9.97 -1.90 19.59
N MET A 95 -10.69 -1.89 18.47
CA MET A 95 -11.58 -2.98 18.07
C MET A 95 -10.94 -3.98 17.09
N LYS A 96 -9.69 -3.74 16.66
CA LYS A 96 -8.99 -4.58 15.68
C LYS A 96 -7.54 -4.79 16.07
N THR A 97 -7.09 -6.03 16.01
CA THR A 97 -5.67 -6.36 16.19
C THR A 97 -4.89 -6.03 14.92
N ILE A 98 -3.89 -5.17 15.05
CA ILE A 98 -2.90 -4.90 14.01
C ILE A 98 -1.83 -5.97 14.09
N THR A 99 -1.70 -6.76 13.03
CA THR A 99 -0.73 -7.86 12.96
C THR A 99 0.60 -7.36 12.39
N SER A 100 1.68 -8.15 12.52
CA SER A 100 2.97 -7.80 11.89
C SER A 100 2.90 -7.72 10.36
N ARG A 101 1.91 -8.40 9.74
CA ARG A 101 1.65 -8.36 8.28
C ARG A 101 0.98 -7.06 7.84
N MET A 102 0.68 -6.16 8.77
CA MET A 102 0.17 -4.83 8.51
C MET A 102 1.26 -3.80 8.81
N LEU A 103 1.21 -2.68 8.08
CA LEU A 103 2.10 -1.54 8.21
C LEU A 103 1.23 -0.29 8.31
N CYS A 104 1.54 0.61 9.23
CA CYS A 104 0.76 1.84 9.38
C CYS A 104 1.59 3.04 8.95
N ALA A 105 0.97 3.96 8.24
CA ALA A 105 1.61 5.17 7.79
C ALA A 105 0.63 6.35 7.72
N GLY A 106 1.15 7.54 7.99
CA GLY A 106 0.39 8.78 7.96
C GLY A 106 0.79 9.71 9.09
N TYR A 107 -0.11 10.65 9.40
CA TYR A 107 0.06 11.62 10.47
C TYR A 107 -1.13 11.55 11.43
N GLU A 108 -0.88 11.84 12.71
CA GLU A 108 -1.94 11.82 13.74
C GLU A 108 -3.09 12.78 13.42
N SER A 109 -2.77 13.88 12.72
CA SER A 109 -3.74 14.87 12.24
C SER A 109 -4.66 14.36 11.13
N GLY A 110 -4.38 13.18 10.54
CA GLY A 110 -5.15 12.64 9.41
C GLY A 110 -5.08 13.51 8.15
N THR A 111 -4.04 14.33 8.02
CA THR A 111 -3.94 15.36 6.97
C THR A 111 -3.51 14.83 5.61
N VAL A 112 -2.78 13.71 5.59
CA VAL A 112 -2.34 13.02 4.37
C VAL A 112 -2.60 11.53 4.56
N ASP A 113 -3.47 10.96 3.73
CA ASP A 113 -3.81 9.54 3.75
C ASP A 113 -4.31 9.07 2.38
N SER A 114 -4.29 7.76 2.16
CA SER A 114 -4.96 7.11 1.04
C SER A 114 -6.47 7.16 1.21
N CYS A 115 -7.21 7.20 0.11
CA CYS A 115 -8.66 7.31 0.13
C CYS A 115 -9.35 6.28 -0.77
N MET A 116 -10.68 6.32 -0.81
CA MET A 116 -11.48 5.54 -1.77
C MET A 116 -10.92 5.69 -3.18
N GLY A 117 -10.55 4.56 -3.80
CA GLY A 117 -9.94 4.50 -5.13
C GLY A 117 -8.42 4.27 -5.13
N ASP A 118 -7.75 4.35 -3.97
CA ASP A 118 -6.31 4.05 -3.85
C ASP A 118 -6.04 2.62 -3.38
N SER A 119 -7.06 1.82 -3.06
CA SER A 119 -6.90 0.45 -2.55
C SER A 119 -6.06 -0.42 -3.51
N GLY A 120 -5.09 -1.14 -2.95
CA GLY A 120 -4.06 -1.88 -3.69
C GLY A 120 -2.91 -1.00 -4.22
N GLY A 121 -3.00 0.32 -4.05
CA GLY A 121 -1.99 1.28 -4.46
C GLY A 121 -0.69 1.17 -3.65
N PRO A 122 0.40 1.74 -4.16
CA PRO A 122 1.73 1.55 -3.59
C PRO A 122 1.99 2.49 -2.40
N LEU A 123 2.63 1.96 -1.37
CA LEU A 123 3.44 2.72 -0.42
C LEU A 123 4.91 2.37 -0.67
N VAL A 124 5.65 3.36 -1.17
CA VAL A 124 7.05 3.21 -1.57
C VAL A 124 7.96 4.09 -0.74
N CYS A 125 9.12 3.57 -0.37
CA CYS A 125 10.13 4.33 0.36
C CYS A 125 11.41 4.37 -0.46
N GLU A 126 12.04 5.54 -0.50
CA GLU A 126 13.35 5.70 -1.12
C GLU A 126 14.42 4.99 -0.26
N GLN A 127 15.24 4.18 -0.90
CA GLN A 127 16.38 3.48 -0.32
C GLN A 127 17.68 4.18 -0.73
N PRO A 128 18.82 3.89 -0.06
CA PRO A 128 20.12 4.38 -0.48
C PRO A 128 20.37 4.16 -1.99
N ALA A 129 21.08 5.10 -2.61
CA ALA A 129 21.30 5.16 -4.06
C ALA A 129 20.04 5.43 -4.91
N GLY A 130 18.96 5.99 -4.32
CA GLY A 130 17.80 6.49 -5.05
C GLY A 130 16.85 5.41 -5.56
N ARG A 131 16.87 4.22 -4.94
CA ARG A 131 16.01 3.09 -5.34
C ARG A 131 14.68 3.14 -4.59
N TRP A 132 13.57 3.13 -5.31
CA TRP A 132 12.24 3.06 -4.73
C TRP A 132 11.82 1.61 -4.47
N THR A 133 11.44 1.30 -3.23
CA THR A 133 11.05 -0.05 -2.79
C THR A 133 9.64 -0.05 -2.24
N LEU A 134 8.84 -1.05 -2.64
CA LEU A 134 7.44 -1.22 -2.26
C LEU A 134 7.34 -1.93 -0.90
N PHE A 135 6.99 -1.18 0.15
CA PHE A 135 6.85 -1.73 1.49
C PHE A 135 5.39 -1.96 1.90
N GLY A 136 4.45 -1.25 1.29
CA GLY A 136 3.04 -1.35 1.63
C GLY A 136 2.12 -1.40 0.41
N LEU A 137 0.99 -2.06 0.58
CA LEU A 137 -0.17 -1.94 -0.33
C LEU A 137 -1.32 -1.31 0.44
N THR A 138 -1.93 -0.26 -0.10
CA THR A 138 -3.07 0.41 0.54
C THR A 138 -4.20 -0.58 0.77
N SER A 139 -4.64 -0.76 2.01
CA SER A 139 -5.59 -1.81 2.38
C SER A 139 -6.84 -1.23 3.03
N TRP A 140 -6.73 -0.75 4.28
CA TRP A 140 -7.84 -0.17 5.04
C TRP A 140 -7.32 0.90 5.99
N GLY A 141 -8.17 1.43 6.87
CA GLY A 141 -7.74 2.36 7.92
C GLY A 141 -8.69 3.52 8.06
N SER A 142 -8.17 4.62 8.60
CA SER A 142 -8.91 5.86 8.77
C SER A 142 -9.04 6.61 7.44
N VAL A 143 -9.82 6.06 6.51
CA VAL A 143 -10.06 6.67 5.20
C VAL A 143 -10.55 8.12 5.33
N CYS A 144 -10.26 8.93 4.31
CA CYS A 144 -10.97 10.17 4.02
C CYS A 144 -12.47 10.10 4.40
N PHE A 145 -12.97 11.14 5.07
CA PHE A 145 -14.33 11.22 5.64
C PHE A 145 -14.62 10.33 6.87
N SER A 146 -13.62 9.59 7.38
CA SER A 146 -13.73 8.96 8.70
C SER A 146 -13.90 10.04 9.78
N LYS A 147 -14.81 9.79 10.72
CA LYS A 147 -14.95 10.62 11.94
C LYS A 147 -13.86 10.33 12.97
N VAL A 148 -13.17 9.20 12.81
CA VAL A 148 -12.05 8.77 13.66
C VAL A 148 -10.79 9.22 12.96
N LEU A 149 -9.90 9.92 13.68
CA LEU A 149 -8.55 10.25 13.20
C LEU A 149 -7.63 9.06 13.47
N GLY A 150 -6.77 8.74 12.51
CA GLY A 150 -5.80 7.67 12.64
C GLY A 150 -5.00 7.49 11.36
N PRO A 151 -4.01 6.59 11.35
CA PRO A 151 -3.23 6.32 10.16
C PRO A 151 -3.95 5.42 9.17
N GLY A 152 -3.46 5.42 7.93
CA GLY A 152 -3.77 4.37 6.97
C GLY A 152 -3.08 3.06 7.36
N VAL A 153 -3.73 1.94 7.07
CA VAL A 153 -3.23 0.59 7.27
C VAL A 153 -2.97 -0.07 5.91
N TYR A 154 -1.75 -0.55 5.74
CA TYR A 154 -1.22 -1.10 4.52
C TYR A 154 -0.84 -2.56 4.76
N SER A 155 -0.92 -3.41 3.73
CA SER A 155 -0.35 -4.75 3.79
C SER A 155 1.17 -4.66 3.71
N ASN A 156 1.87 -5.20 4.70
CA ASN A 156 3.33 -5.14 4.81
C ASN A 156 3.97 -6.14 3.85
N VAL A 157 4.46 -5.66 2.70
CA VAL A 157 4.99 -6.47 1.60
C VAL A 157 6.19 -7.31 2.04
N SER A 158 6.99 -6.83 2.98
CA SER A 158 8.16 -7.56 3.52
C SER A 158 7.78 -8.92 4.10
N HIS A 159 6.56 -9.09 4.63
CA HIS A 159 6.07 -10.36 5.16
C HIS A 159 5.53 -11.31 4.09
N PHE A 160 5.41 -10.87 2.85
CA PHE A 160 4.86 -11.64 1.74
C PHE A 160 5.87 -11.97 0.65
N ILE A 161 7.13 -11.55 0.77
CA ILE A 161 8.17 -11.80 -0.24
C ILE A 161 8.27 -13.27 -0.63
N GLU A 162 8.34 -14.18 0.35
CA GLU A 162 8.41 -15.61 0.05
C GLU A 162 7.16 -16.15 -0.66
N TRP A 163 5.99 -15.59 -0.38
CA TRP A 163 4.77 -15.96 -1.09
C TRP A 163 4.76 -15.40 -2.53
N ILE A 164 5.18 -14.13 -2.69
CA ILE A 164 5.27 -13.44 -3.98
C ILE A 164 6.24 -14.19 -4.90
N GLU A 165 7.44 -14.51 -4.42
CA GLU A 165 8.46 -15.22 -5.20
C GLU A 165 7.94 -16.58 -5.70
N ARG A 166 7.19 -17.33 -4.88
CA ARG A 166 6.58 -18.62 -5.28
C ARG A 166 5.45 -18.50 -6.31
N GLN A 167 4.91 -17.31 -6.55
CA GLN A 167 3.91 -17.11 -7.61
C GLN A 167 4.55 -16.65 -8.92
N ILE A 168 5.72 -16.00 -8.84
CA ILE A 168 6.43 -15.43 -9.99
C ILE A 168 7.42 -16.43 -10.59
N TYR A 169 7.99 -17.33 -9.77
CA TYR A 169 8.95 -18.36 -10.15
C TYR A 169 8.40 -19.77 -9.90
#